data_AF-A0A0G0MJD3-F1
#
_entry.id   AF-A0A0G0MJD3-F1
#
_cell.length_a   1.000
_cell.length_b   1.000
_cell.length_c   1.000
_cell.angle_alpha   90.00
_cell.angle_beta   90.00
_cell.angle_gamma   90.00
#
_symmetry.space_group_name_H-M   'P 1'
#
loop_
_entity.id
_entity.type
_entity.pdbx_description
1 polymer ?
#
loop_
_entity_poly.entity_id
_entity_poly.type
_entity_poly.pdbx_seq_one_letter_code
_entity_poly.pdbx_strand_id
1 'polypeptide(L)'
;MNEYSPKSACPNKICINYKSADDSKIAVHDKKTKRFRCRVCGKTWTAHYEEFHYGLRSENIKINRATEMIKAGLSIRQIAKFVKVSPSTILRWKKRLKAIN
;
A
#
# COMPACT_ATOMS: atom_id res chain seq x y z
N MET A 1 -7.93 17.14 15.58
CA MET A 1 -8.23 16.52 14.27
C MET A 1 -7.71 15.09 14.33
N ASN A 2 -8.58 14.09 14.48
CA ASN A 2 -8.16 12.69 14.62
C ASN A 2 -8.25 12.00 13.25
N GLU A 3 -7.26 12.29 12.41
CA GLU A 3 -7.19 11.96 10.99
C GLU A 3 -6.69 10.51 10.77
N TYR A 4 -7.34 9.55 11.42
CA TYR A 4 -7.08 8.12 11.24
C TYR A 4 -8.39 7.39 10.94
N SER A 5 -8.97 7.67 9.78
CA SER A 5 -9.96 6.79 9.17
C SER A 5 -9.39 6.20 7.88
N PRO A 6 -8.61 5.11 7.96
CA PRO A 6 -8.46 4.28 6.78
C PRO A 6 -9.75 3.50 6.66
N LYS A 7 -10.39 3.63 5.51
CA LYS A 7 -11.41 2.77 4.92
C LYS A 7 -11.01 1.30 5.12
N SER A 8 -11.17 0.75 6.31
CA SER A 8 -10.72 -0.59 6.60
C SER A 8 -11.77 -1.47 5.98
N ALA A 9 -11.53 -1.88 4.74
CA ALA A 9 -12.35 -2.86 4.08
C ALA A 9 -11.58 -4.17 3.97
N CYS A 10 -12.28 -5.29 3.87
CA CYS A 10 -11.58 -6.55 3.70
C CYS A 10 -10.81 -6.53 2.36
N PRO A 11 -9.49 -6.79 2.33
CA PRO A 11 -8.71 -6.80 1.09
C PRO A 11 -8.82 -8.13 0.33
N ASN A 12 -9.53 -9.10 0.91
CA ASN A 12 -9.65 -10.43 0.33
C ASN A 12 -10.70 -10.43 -0.80
N LYS A 13 -10.28 -10.51 -2.06
CA LYS A 13 -11.15 -10.43 -3.26
C LYS A 13 -12.24 -11.51 -3.34
N ILE A 14 -12.03 -12.64 -2.68
CA ILE A 14 -13.01 -13.74 -2.64
C ILE A 14 -13.93 -13.67 -1.41
N CYS A 15 -13.73 -12.69 -0.53
CA CYS A 15 -14.59 -12.50 0.64
C CYS A 15 -15.87 -11.78 0.23
N ILE A 16 -17.02 -12.21 0.77
CA ILE A 16 -18.28 -11.48 0.64
C ILE A 16 -18.20 -10.05 1.18
N ASN A 17 -17.28 -9.79 2.11
CA ASN A 17 -17.01 -8.47 2.67
C ASN A 17 -15.88 -7.71 1.94
N TYR A 18 -15.46 -8.16 0.74
CA TYR A 18 -14.44 -7.47 -0.05
C TYR A 18 -14.84 -6.01 -0.31
N LYS A 19 -13.94 -5.07 -0.04
CA LYS A 19 -14.17 -3.61 -0.20
C LYS A 19 -15.36 -3.02 0.59
N SER A 20 -16.01 -3.80 1.46
CA SER A 20 -17.01 -3.28 2.40
C SER A 20 -16.32 -2.80 3.68
N ALA A 21 -16.51 -1.53 4.00
CA ALA A 21 -16.03 -0.88 5.24
C ALA A 21 -17.06 -1.00 6.38
N ASP A 22 -17.73 -2.15 6.46
CA ASP A 22 -18.67 -2.45 7.53
C ASP A 22 -17.90 -2.73 8.82
N ASP A 23 -17.90 -1.75 9.73
CA ASP A 23 -17.22 -1.80 11.03
C ASP A 23 -17.68 -2.98 11.90
N SER A 24 -18.91 -3.47 11.72
CA SER A 24 -19.38 -4.65 12.45
C SER A 24 -18.63 -5.92 12.05
N LYS A 25 -18.11 -5.98 10.82
CA LYS A 25 -17.41 -7.14 10.25
C LYS A 25 -15.89 -7.04 10.37
N ILE A 26 -15.38 -5.98 10.97
CA ILE A 26 -13.95 -5.71 11.04
C ILE A 26 -13.55 -5.48 12.49
N ALA A 27 -12.62 -6.30 12.98
CA ALA A 27 -12.10 -6.21 14.33
C ALA A 27 -10.71 -5.57 14.31
N VAL A 28 -10.40 -4.77 15.33
CA VAL A 28 -9.01 -4.40 15.62
C VAL A 28 -8.32 -5.64 16.18
N HIS A 29 -7.30 -6.11 15.47
CA HIS A 29 -6.49 -7.28 15.85
C HIS A 29 -5.31 -6.90 16.74
N ASP A 30 -4.64 -5.80 16.40
CA ASP A 30 -3.54 -5.27 17.20
C ASP A 30 -3.56 -3.74 17.13
N LYS A 31 -3.77 -3.09 18.27
CA LYS A 31 -3.80 -1.63 18.40
C LYS A 31 -2.41 -1.01 18.20
N LYS A 32 -1.34 -1.68 18.66
CA LYS A 32 0.03 -1.17 18.60
C LYS A 32 0.53 -1.09 17.18
N THR A 33 0.30 -2.14 16.39
CA THR A 33 0.69 -2.19 14.98
C THR A 33 -0.42 -1.76 14.02
N LYS A 34 -1.55 -1.28 14.55
CA LYS A 34 -2.74 -0.85 13.79
C LYS A 34 -3.19 -1.90 12.77
N ARG A 35 -3.34 -3.15 13.22
CA ARG A 35 -3.83 -4.28 12.42
C ARG A 35 -5.31 -4.51 12.62
N PHE A 36 -5.98 -4.84 11.52
CA PHE A 36 -7.38 -5.23 11.43
C PHE A 36 -7.50 -6.70 11.08
N ARG A 37 -8.65 -7.28 11.40
CA ARG A 37 -9.05 -8.65 11.04
C ARG A 37 -10.49 -8.64 10.56
N CYS A 38 -10.75 -9.30 9.43
CA CYS A 38 -12.12 -9.55 8.97
C CYS A 38 -12.72 -10.66 9.82
N ARG A 39 -13.90 -10.42 10.41
CA ARG A 39 -14.66 -11.42 11.17
C ARG A 39 -15.27 -12.50 10.27
N VAL A 40 -15.44 -12.21 8.98
CA VAL A 40 -16.05 -13.14 8.01
C VAL A 40 -15.03 -14.15 7.45
N CYS A 41 -13.93 -13.67 6.87
CA CYS A 41 -12.92 -14.56 6.24
C CYS A 41 -11.64 -14.74 7.07
N GLY A 42 -11.53 -14.10 8.24
CA GLY A 42 -10.38 -14.24 9.13
C GLY A 42 -9.10 -13.52 8.68
N LYS A 43 -9.05 -12.99 7.44
CA LYS A 43 -7.87 -12.27 6.91
C LYS A 43 -7.48 -11.11 7.83
N THR A 44 -6.18 -10.92 8.05
CA THR A 44 -5.63 -9.76 8.77
C THR A 44 -4.87 -8.83 7.83
N TRP A 45 -4.93 -7.51 8.06
CA TRP A 45 -4.18 -6.50 7.31
C TRP A 45 -3.85 -5.30 8.20
N THR A 46 -2.92 -4.46 7.79
CA THR A 46 -2.60 -3.19 8.48
C THR A 46 -3.43 -2.05 7.90
N ALA A 47 -3.63 -0.97 8.66
CA ALA A 47 -4.27 0.27 8.18
C ALA A 47 -3.75 0.76 6.83
N HIS A 48 -2.43 0.70 6.65
CA HIS A 48 -1.74 1.20 5.48
C HIS A 48 -1.58 0.12 4.38
N TYR A 49 -2.34 -0.98 4.41
CA TYR A 49 -2.19 -2.10 3.46
C TYR A 49 -2.38 -1.67 2.00
N GLU A 50 -3.28 -0.69 1.76
CA GLU A 50 -3.54 -0.15 0.43
C GLU A 50 -2.53 0.92 0.02
N GLU A 51 -1.66 1.36 0.93
CA GLU A 51 -0.64 2.35 0.60
C GLU A 51 0.41 1.75 -0.31
N PHE A 52 0.85 2.56 -1.27
CA PHE A 52 1.79 2.15 -2.31
C PHE A 52 3.09 1.53 -1.74
N HIS A 53 3.59 2.08 -0.63
CA HIS A 53 4.82 1.64 -0.03
C HIS A 53 4.66 0.38 0.86
N TYR A 54 3.43 -0.08 1.10
CA TYR A 54 3.20 -1.28 1.89
C TYR A 54 3.93 -2.50 1.32
N GLY A 55 4.65 -3.21 2.19
CA GLY A 55 5.44 -4.40 1.84
C GLY A 55 6.71 -4.13 1.00
N LEU A 56 7.06 -2.87 0.72
CA LEU A 56 8.35 -2.55 0.10
C LEU A 56 9.46 -2.60 1.16
N ARG A 57 10.52 -3.38 0.87
CA ARG A 57 11.73 -3.48 1.72
C ARG A 57 12.74 -2.36 1.42
N SER A 58 12.25 -1.18 1.04
CA SER A 58 13.10 -0.04 0.67
C SER A 58 12.70 1.17 1.51
N GLU A 59 13.66 2.04 1.77
CA GLU A 59 13.41 3.27 2.53
C GLU A 59 12.34 4.13 1.85
N ASN A 60 11.40 4.66 2.64
CA ASN A 60 10.31 5.49 2.14
C ASN A 60 10.80 6.70 1.33
N ILE A 61 11.94 7.29 1.71
CA ILE A 61 12.55 8.41 0.98
C ILE A 61 12.87 8.04 -0.47
N LYS A 62 13.43 6.83 -0.70
CA LYS A 62 13.75 6.34 -2.04
C LYS A 62 12.48 6.10 -2.87
N ILE A 63 11.46 5.55 -2.22
CA ILE A 63 10.15 5.27 -2.83
C ILE A 63 9.44 6.57 -3.23
N ASN A 64 9.42 7.57 -2.34
CA ASN A 64 8.79 8.86 -2.57
C ASN A 64 9.49 9.62 -3.71
N ARG A 65 10.82 9.71 -3.69
CA ARG A 65 11.61 10.32 -4.77
C ARG A 65 11.37 9.64 -6.11
N ALA A 66 11.40 8.30 -6.15
CA ALA A 66 11.11 7.57 -7.38
C ALA A 66 9.70 7.85 -7.89
N THR A 67 8.72 8.00 -6.98
CA THR A 67 7.33 8.30 -7.33
C THR A 67 7.18 9.68 -7.98
N GLU A 68 7.82 10.70 -7.40
CA GLU A 68 7.86 12.05 -7.97
C GLU A 68 8.49 12.05 -9.36
N MET A 69 9.63 11.37 -9.53
CA MET A 69 10.31 11.28 -10.82
C MET A 69 9.49 10.50 -11.87
N ILE A 70 8.75 9.46 -11.46
CA ILE A 70 7.82 8.74 -12.35
C ILE A 70 6.70 9.69 -12.82
N LYS A 71 6.12 10.48 -11.90
CA LYS A 71 5.07 11.47 -12.22
C LYS A 71 5.58 12.58 -13.14
N ALA A 72 6.83 12.99 -12.95
CA ALA A 72 7.53 13.95 -13.82
C ALA A 72 7.96 13.36 -15.19
N GLY A 73 7.68 12.07 -15.46
CA GLY A 73 7.92 11.46 -16.76
C GLY A 73 9.35 11.01 -17.03
N LEU A 74 10.22 10.95 -16.01
CA LEU A 74 11.61 10.51 -16.21
C LEU A 74 11.68 9.03 -16.61
N SER A 75 12.75 8.68 -17.34
CA SER A 75 12.97 7.29 -17.75
C SER A 75 13.32 6.39 -16.57
N ILE A 76 12.92 5.12 -16.65
CA ILE A 76 13.21 4.10 -15.63
C ILE A 76 14.71 4.03 -15.30
N ARG A 77 15.58 4.16 -16.31
CA ARG A 77 17.03 4.11 -16.14
C ARG A 77 17.57 5.33 -15.38
N GLN A 78 17.09 6.54 -15.69
CA GLN A 78 17.48 7.76 -14.96
C GLN A 78 17.09 7.67 -13.49
N ILE A 79 15.86 7.23 -13.21
CA ILE A 79 15.34 7.09 -11.84
C ILE A 79 16.14 6.04 -11.07
N ALA A 80 16.41 4.88 -11.69
CA ALA A 80 17.20 3.81 -11.08
C ALA A 80 18.60 4.29 -10.67
N LYS A 81 19.27 5.05 -11.53
CA LYS A 81 20.58 5.65 -11.25
C LYS A 81 20.50 6.64 -10.08
N PHE A 82 19.50 7.52 -10.06
CA PHE A 82 19.35 8.54 -9.02
C PHE A 82 19.01 7.95 -7.64
N VAL A 83 18.10 6.98 -7.62
CA VAL A 83 17.59 6.37 -6.38
C VAL A 83 18.49 5.21 -5.90
N LYS A 84 19.53 4.87 -6.68
CA LYS A 84 20.49 3.78 -6.40
C LYS A 84 19.81 2.42 -6.22
N VAL A 85 18.93 2.06 -7.15
CA VAL A 85 18.25 0.77 -7.20
C VAL A 85 18.25 0.21 -8.62
N SER A 86 17.89 -1.06 -8.80
CA SER A 86 17.82 -1.65 -10.13
C SER A 86 16.67 -1.06 -10.98
N PRO A 87 16.81 -0.98 -12.32
CA PRO A 87 15.72 -0.60 -13.22
C PRO A 87 14.45 -1.47 -13.06
N SER A 88 14.63 -2.76 -12.78
CA SER A 88 13.54 -3.70 -12.50
C SER A 88 12.76 -3.34 -11.23
N THR A 89 13.44 -2.79 -10.21
CA THR A 89 12.77 -2.28 -9.00
C THR A 89 11.88 -1.08 -9.31
N ILE A 90 12.39 -0.12 -10.08
CA ILE A 90 11.60 1.04 -10.51
C ILE A 90 10.42 0.62 -11.40
N LEU A 91 10.61 -0.35 -12.30
CA LEU A 91 9.52 -0.87 -13.12
C LEU A 91 8.41 -1.51 -12.27
N ARG A 92 8.77 -2.29 -11.25
CA ARG A 92 7.82 -2.88 -10.29
C ARG A 92 7.05 -1.80 -9.54
N TRP A 93 7.74 -0.76 -9.09
CA TRP A 93 7.12 0.41 -8.43
C TRP A 93 6.16 1.15 -9.37
N LYS A 94 6.56 1.42 -10.61
CA LYS A 94 5.70 2.06 -11.62
C LYS A 94 4.43 1.25 -11.90
N LYS A 95 4.53 -0.09 -12.02
CA LYS A 95 3.36 -0.96 -12.18
C LYS A 95 2.40 -0.88 -11.00
N ARG A 96 2.93 -0.84 -9.77
CA ARG A 96 2.12 -0.69 -8.55
C ARG A 96 1.43 0.66 -8.46
N LEU A 97 2.10 1.77 -8.82
CA LEU A 97 1.48 3.11 -8.85
C LEU A 97 0.28 3.17 -9.80
N LYS A 98 0.39 2.54 -10.98
CA LYS A 98 -0.71 2.44 -11.96
C LYS A 98 -1.90 1.58 -11.50
N ALA A 99 -1.74 0.77 -10.47
CA ALA A 99 -2.82 -0.08 -9.95
C ALA A 99 -3.61 0.60 -8.82
N ILE A 100 -3.14 1.75 -8.33
CA ILE A 100 -3.73 2.53 -7.23
C ILE A 100 -4.42 3.79 -7.75
N ASN A 101 -3.89 4.41 -8.82
CA ASN A 101 -4.55 5.47 -9.58
C ASN A 101 -5.50 4.88 -10.63
#